data_AF-A0A4R4EB91-F1
#
_entry.id   AF-A0A4R4EB91-F1
#
_cell.length_a   1.000
_cell.length_b   1.000
_cell.length_c   1.000
_cell.angle_alpha   90.00
_cell.angle_beta   90.00
_cell.angle_gamma   90.00
#
_symmetry.space_group_name_H-M   'P 1'
#
loop_
_entity.id
_entity.type
_entity.pdbx_description
1 polymer ?
#
loop_
_entity_poly.entity_id
_entity_poly.type
_entity_poly.pdbx_seq_one_letter_code
_entity_poly.pdbx_strand_id
1 'polypeptide(L)'
;MLIIFLLIVIIFGIINIFSPQAGWYLTIGWKFKDAEPSDAALFVQRLSGIIGSIIAIIVLISTISSSIHESNWPAKFKERMQPALIAEMHTRDYSYSNDEIARIVELIKQSNITRNGPQDYSFGYNASLEIKFIDGSSETIYVMSGLEIQPWGVDVKYRFENSELSRLIIAKGSIE
;
A
#
# COMPACT_ATOMS: atom_id res chain seq x y z
N MET A 1 -14.08 -0.76 8.75
CA MET A 1 -14.65 -0.14 9.96
C MET A 1 -14.60 1.38 9.92
N LEU A 2 -13.43 2.01 9.64
CA LEU A 2 -13.28 3.47 9.58
C LEU A 2 -14.18 4.17 8.55
N ILE A 3 -14.33 3.63 7.33
CA ILE A 3 -15.15 4.25 6.27
C ILE A 3 -16.62 4.40 6.70
N ILE A 4 -17.20 3.36 7.31
CA ILE A 4 -18.59 3.38 7.80
C ILE A 4 -18.75 4.47 8.86
N PHE A 5 -17.79 4.58 9.77
CA PHE A 5 -17.78 5.65 10.78
C PHE A 5 -17.74 7.04 10.14
N LEU A 6 -16.90 7.27 9.14
CA LEU A 6 -16.83 8.55 8.42
C LEU A 6 -18.14 8.89 7.70
N LEU A 7 -18.80 7.90 7.09
CA LEU A 7 -20.11 8.08 6.47
C LEU A 7 -21.17 8.50 7.50
N ILE A 8 -21.16 7.87 8.68
CA ILE A 8 -22.06 8.26 9.78
C ILE A 8 -21.79 9.72 10.20
N VAL A 9 -20.52 10.11 10.37
CA VAL A 9 -20.15 11.49 10.72
C VAL A 9 -20.64 12.49 9.67
N ILE A 10 -20.53 12.16 8.37
CA ILE A 10 -21.05 12.99 7.28
C ILE A 10 -22.58 13.11 7.35
N ILE A 11 -23.31 12.02 7.60
CA ILE A 11 -24.77 12.05 7.75
C ILE A 11 -25.19 12.95 8.91
N PHE A 12 -24.55 12.82 10.07
CA PHE A 12 -24.81 13.70 11.21
C PHE A 12 -24.42 15.16 10.90
N GLY A 13 -23.33 15.38 10.18
CA GLY A 13 -22.92 16.69 9.71
C GLY A 13 -23.97 17.36 8.81
N ILE A 14 -24.55 16.61 7.86
CA ILE A 14 -25.64 17.06 6.99
C ILE A 14 -26.88 17.42 7.83
N ILE A 15 -27.26 16.58 8.80
CA ILE A 15 -28.39 16.86 9.70
C ILE A 15 -28.14 18.16 10.46
N ASN A 16 -26.94 18.34 11.03
CA ASN A 16 -26.56 19.53 11.78
C ASN A 16 -26.57 20.83 10.93
N ILE A 17 -26.27 20.73 9.63
CA ILE A 17 -26.27 21.88 8.71
C ILE A 17 -27.70 22.26 8.30
N PHE A 18 -28.48 21.30 7.80
CA PHE A 18 -29.79 21.56 7.19
C PHE A 18 -30.94 21.53 8.20
N SER A 19 -30.80 20.79 9.30
CA SER A 19 -31.80 20.66 10.36
C SER A 19 -31.13 20.75 11.75
N PRO A 20 -30.59 21.92 12.12
CA PRO A 20 -29.89 22.09 13.39
C PRO A 20 -30.77 21.84 14.61
N GLN A 21 -32.11 21.99 14.52
CA GLN A 21 -33.02 21.58 15.60
C GLN A 21 -32.98 20.06 15.82
N ALA A 22 -33.02 19.27 14.74
CA ALA A 22 -32.91 17.81 14.84
C ALA A 22 -31.53 17.40 15.36
N GLY A 23 -30.47 18.05 14.87
CA GLY A 23 -29.10 17.85 15.36
C GLY A 23 -28.96 18.12 16.86
N TRP A 24 -29.56 19.22 17.34
CA TRP A 24 -29.62 19.53 18.76
C TRP A 24 -30.40 18.48 19.55
N TYR A 25 -31.55 18.03 19.05
CA TYR A 25 -32.35 17.00 19.72
C TYR A 25 -31.61 15.66 19.84
N LEU A 26 -30.92 15.23 18.77
CA LEU A 26 -30.14 14.00 18.74
C LEU A 26 -28.93 14.02 19.69
N THR A 27 -28.39 15.20 20.00
CA THR A 27 -27.19 15.35 20.85
C THR A 27 -27.54 15.55 22.31
N ILE A 28 -28.35 16.58 22.62
CA ILE A 28 -28.65 16.97 24.01
C ILE A 28 -30.13 17.28 24.27
N GLY A 29 -30.89 17.64 23.23
CA GLY A 29 -32.27 18.09 23.38
C GLY A 29 -33.22 17.04 23.94
N TRP A 30 -32.95 15.76 23.69
CA TRP A 30 -33.70 14.64 24.30
C TRP A 30 -33.66 14.61 25.84
N LYS A 31 -32.69 15.30 26.47
CA LYS A 31 -32.54 15.36 27.93
C LYS A 31 -33.42 16.41 28.58
N PHE A 32 -33.95 17.35 27.81
CA PHE A 32 -34.74 18.46 28.33
C PHE A 32 -36.21 18.25 27.97
N LYS A 33 -37.08 18.58 28.92
CA LYS A 33 -38.53 18.55 28.70
C LYS A 33 -38.98 19.94 28.25
N ASP A 34 -39.68 20.02 27.13
CA ASP A 34 -40.29 21.24 26.59
C ASP A 34 -39.31 22.42 26.41
N ALA A 35 -38.03 22.11 26.12
CA ALA A 35 -37.00 23.12 25.88
C ALA A 35 -36.71 23.27 24.39
N GLU A 36 -36.69 24.51 23.93
CA GLU A 36 -36.29 24.86 22.57
C GLU A 36 -34.79 25.21 22.51
N PRO A 37 -34.08 24.83 21.43
CA PRO A 37 -32.69 25.22 21.24
C PRO A 37 -32.58 26.74 21.10
N SER A 38 -31.62 27.34 21.80
CA SER A 38 -31.28 28.75 21.58
C SER A 38 -30.63 28.97 20.22
N ASP A 39 -30.65 30.21 19.72
CA ASP A 39 -29.96 30.58 18.49
C ASP A 39 -28.46 30.24 18.53
N ALA A 40 -27.83 30.42 19.69
CA ALA A 40 -26.45 30.03 19.90
C ALA A 40 -26.26 28.51 19.78
N ALA A 41 -27.18 27.71 20.31
CA ALA A 41 -27.14 26.27 20.19
C ALA A 41 -27.31 25.82 18.72
N LEU A 42 -28.22 26.44 17.96
CA LEU A 42 -28.41 26.16 16.54
C LEU A 42 -27.19 26.56 15.70
N PHE A 43 -26.56 27.69 16.03
CA PHE A 43 -25.31 28.12 15.40
C PHE A 43 -24.18 27.12 15.64
N VAL A 44 -24.02 26.64 16.87
CA VAL A 44 -23.02 25.61 17.22
C VAL A 44 -23.29 24.31 16.47
N GLN A 45 -24.55 23.89 16.32
CA GLN A 45 -24.88 22.70 15.51
C GLN A 45 -24.42 22.89 14.06
N ARG A 46 -24.80 23.99 13.41
CA ARG A 46 -24.37 24.26 12.02
C ARG A 46 -22.85 24.29 11.89
N LEU A 47 -22.16 24.98 12.78
CA LEU A 47 -20.70 25.11 12.74
C LEU A 47 -20.00 23.76 12.95
N SER A 48 -20.42 22.98 13.94
CA SER A 48 -19.89 21.63 14.18
C SER A 48 -20.18 20.67 13.04
N GLY A 49 -21.36 20.78 12.41
CA GLY A 49 -21.73 20.03 11.21
C GLY A 49 -20.83 20.33 10.03
N ILE A 50 -20.56 21.62 9.74
CA ILE A 50 -19.64 22.05 8.68
C ILE A 50 -18.22 21.53 8.94
N ILE A 51 -17.66 21.80 10.12
CA ILE A 51 -16.28 21.41 10.46
C ILE A 51 -16.14 19.89 10.43
N GLY A 52 -17.07 19.17 11.07
CA GLY A 52 -17.06 17.70 11.11
C GLY A 52 -17.17 17.08 9.71
N SER A 53 -18.02 17.64 8.84
CA SER A 53 -18.18 17.15 7.46
C SER A 53 -16.91 17.35 6.64
N ILE A 54 -16.27 18.54 6.73
CA ILE A 54 -15.03 18.84 6.01
C ILE A 54 -13.92 17.87 6.43
N ILE A 55 -13.72 17.69 7.75
CA ILE A 55 -12.70 16.78 8.27
C ILE A 55 -12.99 15.35 7.80
N ALA A 56 -14.23 14.88 7.92
CA ALA A 56 -14.61 13.53 7.51
C ALA A 56 -14.38 13.29 6.02
N ILE A 57 -14.68 14.27 5.16
CA ILE A 57 -14.43 14.19 3.71
C ILE A 57 -12.93 14.13 3.42
N ILE A 58 -12.11 14.96 4.06
CA ILE A 58 -10.65 14.96 3.88
C ILE A 58 -10.06 13.59 4.25
N VAL A 59 -10.47 13.04 5.39
CA VAL A 59 -10.01 11.72 5.85
C VAL A 59 -10.51 10.61 4.93
N LEU A 60 -11.76 10.69 4.45
CA LEU A 60 -12.34 9.72 3.54
C LEU A 60 -11.58 9.68 2.21
N ILE A 61 -11.31 10.84 1.60
CA ILE A 61 -10.52 10.94 0.37
C ILE A 61 -9.12 10.36 0.59
N SER A 62 -8.44 10.75 1.67
CA SER A 62 -7.09 10.26 1.96
C SER A 62 -7.05 8.73 2.13
N THR A 63 -8.04 8.17 2.81
CA THR A 63 -8.17 6.72 3.01
C THR A 63 -8.41 6.01 1.68
N ILE A 64 -9.28 6.56 0.84
CA ILE A 64 -9.56 5.99 -0.48
C ILE A 64 -8.32 6.07 -1.38
N SER A 65 -7.62 7.20 -1.41
CA SER A 65 -6.37 7.36 -2.16
C SER A 65 -5.31 6.34 -1.75
N SER A 66 -5.17 6.07 -0.45
CA SER A 66 -4.25 5.03 0.03
C SER A 66 -4.65 3.62 -0.41
N SER A 67 -5.94 3.34 -0.57
CA SER A 67 -6.45 2.05 -1.05
C SER A 67 -6.39 1.88 -2.57
N ILE A 68 -6.44 2.99 -3.32
CA ILE A 68 -6.36 3.00 -4.79
C ILE A 68 -4.90 2.88 -5.27
N HIS A 69 -3.91 3.07 -4.40
CA HIS A 69 -2.52 2.68 -4.66
C HIS A 69 -2.35 1.14 -4.59
N GLU A 70 -3.21 0.40 -5.28
CA GLU A 70 -2.87 -0.94 -5.72
C GLU A 70 -1.77 -0.78 -6.76
N SER A 71 -0.53 -0.87 -6.27
CA SER A 71 0.65 -0.65 -7.08
C SER A 71 0.65 -1.68 -8.22
N ASN A 72 0.55 -1.19 -9.47
CA ASN A 72 0.72 -1.99 -10.69
C ASN A 72 2.18 -2.40 -10.93
N TRP A 73 3.01 -2.24 -9.90
CA TRP A 73 4.42 -2.57 -9.93
C TRP A 73 4.68 -4.01 -10.40
N PRO A 74 3.95 -5.07 -9.98
CA PRO A 74 4.23 -6.42 -10.48
C PRO A 74 4.13 -6.54 -12.00
N ALA A 75 3.16 -5.85 -12.62
CA ALA A 75 3.00 -5.84 -14.07
C ALA A 75 4.14 -5.06 -14.74
N LYS A 76 4.45 -3.85 -14.25
CA LYS A 76 5.56 -3.02 -14.75
C LYS A 76 6.91 -3.71 -14.59
N PHE A 77 7.14 -4.38 -13.46
CA PHE A 77 8.34 -5.15 -13.19
C PHE A 77 8.49 -6.26 -14.24
N LYS A 78 7.45 -7.10 -14.43
CA LYS A 78 7.48 -8.16 -15.45
C LYS A 78 7.70 -7.64 -16.88
N GLU A 79 7.17 -6.46 -17.22
CA GLU A 79 7.39 -5.80 -18.51
C GLU A 79 8.87 -5.39 -18.68
N ARG A 80 9.50 -4.89 -17.62
CA ARG A 80 10.92 -4.53 -17.61
C ARG A 80 11.87 -5.73 -17.59
N MET A 81 11.39 -6.90 -17.17
CA MET A 81 12.16 -8.15 -17.19
C MET A 81 12.34 -8.67 -18.63
N GLN A 82 13.19 -8.01 -19.39
CA GLN A 82 13.61 -8.41 -20.73
C GLN A 82 15.13 -8.52 -20.72
N PRO A 83 15.73 -9.60 -21.27
CA PRO A 83 17.19 -9.74 -21.25
C PRO A 83 17.91 -8.55 -21.88
N ALA A 84 17.32 -7.94 -22.92
CA ALA A 84 17.85 -6.75 -23.57
C ALA A 84 17.86 -5.46 -22.71
N LEU A 85 17.08 -5.42 -21.62
CA LEU A 85 17.01 -4.28 -20.70
C LEU A 85 17.84 -4.48 -19.43
N ILE A 86 18.42 -5.66 -19.25
CA ILE A 86 19.25 -6.00 -18.08
C ILE A 86 20.71 -5.78 -18.45
N ALA A 87 21.38 -4.90 -17.72
CA ALA A 87 22.80 -4.64 -17.90
C ALA A 87 23.65 -5.70 -17.19
N GLU A 88 23.29 -6.01 -15.95
CA GLU A 88 23.98 -7.02 -15.14
C GLU A 88 23.02 -7.62 -14.11
N MET A 89 23.27 -8.88 -13.76
CA MET A 89 22.58 -9.58 -12.69
C MET A 89 23.61 -10.34 -11.88
N HIS A 90 23.59 -10.16 -10.56
CA HIS A 90 24.56 -10.79 -9.69
C HIS A 90 23.97 -11.08 -8.31
N THR A 91 24.50 -12.11 -7.66
CA THR A 91 24.46 -12.24 -6.20
C THR A 91 25.72 -11.58 -5.63
N ARG A 92 25.88 -11.59 -4.31
CA ARG A 92 27.09 -11.07 -3.66
C ARG A 92 28.39 -11.62 -4.26
N ASP A 93 28.41 -12.91 -4.58
CA ASP A 93 29.64 -13.64 -4.92
C ASP A 93 29.63 -14.21 -6.36
N TYR A 94 28.56 -13.94 -7.13
CA TYR A 94 28.38 -14.55 -8.45
C TYR A 94 27.69 -13.60 -9.44
N SER A 95 28.31 -13.39 -10.61
CA SER A 95 27.69 -12.69 -11.74
C SER A 95 27.14 -13.69 -12.75
N TYR A 96 25.89 -13.52 -13.16
CA TYR A 96 25.22 -14.42 -14.09
C TYR A 96 25.61 -14.12 -15.55
N SER A 97 25.76 -15.17 -16.35
CA SER A 97 25.92 -15.08 -17.80
C SER A 97 24.61 -14.71 -18.50
N ASN A 98 24.67 -14.28 -19.77
CA ASN A 98 23.48 -13.91 -20.55
C ASN A 98 22.44 -15.04 -20.65
N ASP A 99 22.88 -16.28 -20.78
CA ASP A 99 21.99 -17.44 -20.87
C ASP A 99 21.29 -17.71 -19.53
N GLU A 100 22.02 -17.54 -18.41
CA GLU A 100 21.44 -17.65 -17.07
C GLU A 100 20.47 -16.50 -16.77
N ILE A 101 20.80 -15.28 -17.20
CA ILE A 101 19.89 -14.12 -17.10
C ILE A 101 18.59 -14.41 -17.86
N ALA A 102 18.67 -14.95 -19.08
CA ALA A 102 17.48 -15.31 -19.86
C ALA A 102 16.60 -16.33 -19.12
N ARG A 103 17.21 -17.35 -18.50
CA ARG A 103 16.50 -18.33 -17.67
C ARG A 103 15.85 -17.69 -16.43
N ILE A 104 16.58 -16.83 -15.72
CA ILE A 104 16.05 -16.15 -14.52
C ILE A 104 14.87 -15.24 -14.89
N VAL A 105 14.99 -14.50 -16.00
CA VAL A 105 13.90 -13.67 -16.55
C VAL A 105 12.65 -14.50 -16.82
N GLU A 106 12.81 -15.68 -17.43
CA GLU A 106 11.69 -16.59 -17.70
C GLU A 106 11.01 -17.05 -16.40
N LEU A 107 11.79 -17.50 -15.41
CA LEU A 107 11.28 -17.92 -14.11
C LEU A 107 10.54 -16.79 -13.39
N ILE A 108 11.04 -15.55 -13.48
CA ILE A 108 10.38 -14.37 -12.92
C ILE A 108 9.06 -14.08 -13.65
N LYS A 109 9.02 -14.17 -14.98
CA LYS A 109 7.79 -13.95 -15.75
C LYS A 109 6.70 -14.97 -15.41
N GLN A 110 7.09 -16.24 -15.27
CA GLN A 110 6.19 -17.34 -14.91
C GLN A 110 5.73 -17.30 -13.45
N SER A 111 6.51 -16.67 -12.56
CA SER A 111 6.18 -16.59 -11.13
C SER A 111 4.87 -15.82 -10.89
N ASN A 112 4.06 -16.32 -9.97
CA ASN A 112 2.98 -15.52 -9.42
C ASN A 112 3.58 -14.54 -8.40
N ILE A 113 3.26 -13.25 -8.53
CA ILE A 113 3.79 -12.19 -7.66
C ILE A 113 2.63 -11.66 -6.81
N THR A 114 2.66 -11.95 -5.52
CA THR A 114 1.58 -11.60 -4.59
C THR A 114 2.06 -10.57 -3.58
N ARG A 115 1.13 -9.71 -3.14
CA ARG A 115 1.41 -8.73 -2.09
C ARG A 115 1.64 -9.48 -0.77
N ASN A 116 2.73 -9.15 -0.07
CA ASN A 116 3.18 -9.84 1.13
C ASN A 116 3.28 -8.90 2.35
N GLY A 117 2.35 -7.93 2.46
CA GLY A 117 2.27 -7.01 3.61
C GLY A 117 2.98 -5.67 3.40
N PRO A 118 3.03 -4.82 4.45
CA PRO A 118 3.75 -3.55 4.43
C PRO A 118 5.26 -3.79 4.30
N GLN A 119 6.00 -2.77 3.86
CA GLN A 119 7.47 -2.81 3.91
C GLN A 119 7.96 -3.04 5.35
N ASP A 120 8.96 -3.89 5.48
CA ASP A 120 9.65 -4.16 6.75
C ASP A 120 11.15 -4.01 6.51
N TYR A 121 11.82 -3.20 7.31
CA TYR A 121 13.26 -2.95 7.19
C TYR A 121 14.10 -4.05 7.85
N SER A 122 13.54 -5.25 8.07
CA SER A 122 14.26 -6.36 8.67
C SER A 122 15.36 -6.90 7.74
N PHE A 123 16.60 -6.85 8.20
CA PHE A 123 17.82 -7.07 7.40
C PHE A 123 18.31 -8.53 7.28
N GLY A 124 17.47 -9.53 7.61
CA GLY A 124 17.89 -10.93 7.61
C GLY A 124 17.58 -11.68 6.31
N TYR A 125 18.54 -11.84 5.40
CA TYR A 125 18.37 -12.65 4.18
C TYR A 125 19.49 -13.69 4.00
N ASN A 126 19.14 -14.84 3.45
CA ASN A 126 20.04 -15.96 3.18
C ASN A 126 20.82 -15.77 1.86
N ALA A 127 20.21 -15.09 0.89
CA ALA A 127 20.80 -14.74 -0.39
C ALA A 127 20.07 -13.53 -0.98
N SER A 128 20.69 -12.84 -1.93
CA SER A 128 20.07 -11.76 -2.68
C SER A 128 20.46 -11.82 -4.15
N LEU A 129 19.55 -11.39 -5.02
CA LEU A 129 19.76 -11.20 -6.44
C LEU A 129 19.61 -9.71 -6.75
N GLU A 130 20.71 -9.07 -7.13
CA GLU A 130 20.72 -7.70 -7.62
C GLU A 130 20.58 -7.68 -9.14
N ILE A 131 19.63 -6.89 -9.63
CA ILE A 131 19.32 -6.73 -11.03
C ILE A 131 19.55 -5.26 -11.36
N LYS A 132 20.47 -4.97 -12.27
CA LYS A 132 20.71 -3.62 -12.75
C LYS A 132 20.27 -3.51 -14.21
N PHE A 133 19.48 -2.49 -14.47
CA PHE A 133 18.93 -2.22 -15.78
C PHE A 133 19.86 -1.28 -16.57
N ILE A 134 19.72 -1.31 -17.90
CA ILE A 134 20.48 -0.44 -18.81
C ILE A 134 20.23 1.06 -18.58
N ASP A 135 19.08 1.40 -17.97
CA ASP A 135 18.72 2.78 -17.60
C ASP A 135 19.41 3.25 -16.31
N GLY A 136 20.23 2.40 -15.69
CA GLY A 136 20.98 2.67 -14.47
C GLY A 136 20.23 2.39 -13.17
N SER A 137 18.93 2.08 -13.22
CA SER A 137 18.18 1.66 -12.03
C SER A 137 18.53 0.23 -11.63
N SER A 138 18.29 -0.09 -10.35
CA SER A 138 18.46 -1.45 -9.82
C SER A 138 17.27 -1.88 -8.99
N GLU A 139 17.09 -3.20 -8.93
CA GLU A 139 16.10 -3.88 -8.10
C GLU A 139 16.79 -5.04 -7.40
N THR A 140 16.49 -5.25 -6.12
CA THR A 140 17.07 -6.35 -5.33
C THR A 140 15.98 -7.30 -4.87
N ILE A 141 16.13 -8.57 -5.21
CA ILE A 141 15.28 -9.65 -4.71
C ILE A 141 16.01 -10.34 -3.55
N TYR A 142 15.36 -10.43 -2.41
CA TYR A 142 15.87 -11.05 -1.20
C TYR A 142 15.30 -12.44 -1.01
N VAL A 143 16.14 -13.37 -0.56
CA VAL A 143 15.72 -14.72 -0.16
C VAL A 143 15.77 -14.83 1.36
N MET A 144 14.61 -14.81 2.01
CA MET A 144 14.47 -14.97 3.46
C MET A 144 13.79 -16.32 3.77
N SER A 145 12.58 -16.31 4.32
CA SER A 145 11.67 -17.46 4.38
C SER A 145 10.98 -17.77 3.04
N GLY A 146 11.15 -16.87 2.07
CA GLY A 146 10.78 -17.05 0.67
C GLY A 146 11.43 -15.97 -0.19
N LEU A 147 11.05 -15.92 -1.46
CA LEU A 147 11.59 -14.97 -2.42
C LEU A 147 10.77 -13.69 -2.38
N GLU A 148 11.36 -12.60 -1.89
CA GLU A 148 10.69 -11.34 -1.62
C GLU A 148 11.41 -10.17 -2.32
N ILE A 149 10.66 -9.14 -2.72
CA ILE A 149 11.21 -7.88 -3.25
C ILE A 149 10.48 -6.71 -2.63
N GLN A 150 11.26 -5.66 -2.37
CA GLN A 150 10.82 -4.43 -1.76
C GLN A 150 11.15 -3.27 -2.71
N PRO A 151 10.21 -2.88 -3.58
CA PRO A 151 10.50 -1.88 -4.58
C PRO A 151 10.71 -0.51 -3.97
N TRP A 152 11.62 0.27 -4.56
CA TRP A 152 11.80 1.65 -4.13
C TRP A 152 10.55 2.49 -4.41
N GLY A 153 10.12 3.28 -3.41
CA GLY A 153 8.96 4.17 -3.53
C GLY A 153 7.59 3.47 -3.48
N VAL A 154 7.53 2.20 -3.07
CA VAL A 154 6.28 1.44 -2.93
C VAL A 154 6.14 0.92 -1.50
N ASP A 155 5.13 1.34 -0.75
CA ASP A 155 4.96 0.99 0.69
C ASP A 155 4.56 -0.46 0.98
N VAL A 156 4.73 -1.37 0.02
CA VAL A 156 4.40 -2.78 0.12
C VAL A 156 5.55 -3.65 -0.36
N LYS A 157 5.67 -4.84 0.22
CA LYS A 157 6.57 -5.88 -0.27
C LYS A 157 5.81 -6.92 -1.09
N TYR A 158 6.51 -7.53 -2.04
CA TYR A 158 5.98 -8.57 -2.90
C TYR A 158 6.71 -9.89 -2.66
N ARG A 159 6.00 -11.00 -2.84
CA ARG A 159 6.54 -12.36 -2.77
C ARG A 159 6.38 -13.02 -4.14
N PHE A 160 7.41 -13.71 -4.57
CA PHE A 160 7.41 -14.57 -5.74
C PHE A 160 7.11 -16.01 -5.34
N GLU A 161 6.11 -16.62 -5.97
CA GLU A 161 5.77 -18.03 -5.79
C GLU A 161 6.51 -18.87 -6.83
N ASN A 162 7.82 -19.00 -6.68
CA ASN A 162 8.65 -19.84 -7.55
C ASN A 162 9.81 -20.47 -6.77
N SER A 163 9.69 -21.77 -6.44
CA SER A 163 10.69 -22.49 -5.65
C SER A 163 11.99 -22.80 -6.42
N GLU A 164 11.93 -22.84 -7.75
CA GLU A 164 13.11 -23.06 -8.59
C GLU A 164 13.98 -21.80 -8.59
N LEU A 165 13.36 -20.63 -8.76
CA LEU A 165 14.05 -19.35 -8.71
C LEU A 165 14.75 -19.11 -7.37
N SER A 166 14.06 -19.39 -6.26
CA SER A 166 14.66 -19.31 -4.92
C SER A 166 15.89 -20.21 -4.79
N ARG A 167 15.78 -21.47 -5.25
CA ARG A 167 16.89 -22.43 -5.19
C ARG A 167 18.09 -21.99 -6.03
N LEU A 168 17.84 -21.45 -7.22
CA LEU A 168 18.89 -20.96 -8.11
C LEU A 168 19.67 -19.80 -7.48
N ILE A 169 18.96 -18.84 -6.86
CA ILE A 169 19.59 -17.70 -6.19
C ILE A 169 20.38 -18.15 -4.97
N ILE A 170 19.81 -19.02 -4.11
CA ILE A 170 20.52 -19.55 -2.94
C ILE A 170 21.79 -20.31 -3.37
N ALA A 171 21.69 -21.18 -4.37
CA ALA A 171 22.83 -21.99 -4.82
C ALA A 171 24.04 -21.16 -5.31
N LYS A 172 23.81 -19.91 -5.71
CA LYS A 172 24.83 -19.00 -6.24
C LYS A 172 25.13 -17.79 -5.34
N GLY A 173 24.40 -17.62 -4.24
CA GLY A 173 24.49 -16.45 -3.36
C GLY A 173 24.39 -16.76 -1.88
N SER A 174 24.48 -18.05 -1.51
CA SER A 174 24.48 -18.52 -0.13
C SER A 174 25.63 -17.92 0.66
N ILE A 175 25.30 -17.40 1.84
CA ILE A 175 26.26 -17.13 2.91
C ILE A 175 26.56 -18.50 3.53
N GLU A 176 27.78 -19.04 3.34
CA GLU A 176 28.25 -20.15 4.18
C GLU A 176 28.38 -19.72 5.66
#